data_AF-A0A259EXL1-F1
#
_entry.id   AF-A0A259EXL1-F1
#
_cell.length_a   1.000
_cell.length_b   1.000
_cell.length_c   1.000
_cell.angle_alpha   90.00
_cell.angle_beta   90.00
_cell.angle_gamma   90.00
#
_symmetry.space_group_name_H-M   'P 1'
#
loop_
_entity.id
_entity.type
_entity.pdbx_description
1 polymer ?
#
loop_
_entity_poly.entity_id
_entity_poly.type
_entity_poly.pdbx_seq_one_letter_code
_entity_poly.pdbx_strand_id
1 'polypeptide(L)'
;MDIRTRRKIYPGGFADNLALSALSASAFAAHPMFGGGGMSGLIGAGLAAAGGAWAAHRIASAGYRSVFNTSSVKINSDDVPDVPHGGGVTLGYTVDTGKPLVVPWDDWMRHCLVVGQSGVGKTVFGEWVLFQQIINGGGLLWIDGKLDPDNLYKLDAMEALNNSLLSTFQRVPG
;
A
#
# COMPACT_ATOMS: atom_id res chain seq x y z
N MET A 1 -17.04 -8.54 -22.99
CA MET A 1 -15.87 -8.09 -22.19
C MET A 1 -16.01 -6.58 -21.97
N ASP A 2 -16.19 -6.15 -20.72
CA ASP A 2 -16.59 -4.79 -20.33
C ASP A 2 -15.44 -3.78 -20.50
N ILE A 3 -15.75 -2.52 -20.87
CA ILE A 3 -14.79 -1.44 -21.04
C ILE A 3 -14.02 -1.17 -19.73
N ARG A 4 -14.62 -1.49 -18.59
CA ARG A 4 -14.00 -1.37 -17.25
C ARG A 4 -13.02 -2.49 -16.93
N THR A 5 -13.16 -3.68 -17.55
CA THR A 5 -12.15 -4.75 -17.46
C THR A 5 -10.96 -4.47 -18.38
N ARG A 6 -11.15 -3.74 -19.48
CA ARG A 6 -10.03 -3.27 -20.33
C ARG A 6 -9.07 -2.35 -19.58
N ARG A 7 -9.55 -1.57 -18.60
CA ARG A 7 -8.70 -0.66 -17.81
C ARG A 7 -7.65 -1.37 -16.95
N LYS A 8 -7.84 -2.66 -16.66
CA LYS A 8 -6.95 -3.47 -15.83
C LYS A 8 -5.75 -4.05 -16.59
N ILE A 9 -5.74 -3.97 -17.93
CA ILE A 9 -4.72 -4.57 -18.80
C ILE A 9 -4.00 -3.48 -19.62
N TYR A 10 -4.14 -2.20 -19.28
CA TYR A 10 -3.33 -1.18 -19.96
C TYR A 10 -1.86 -1.39 -19.60
N PRO A 11 -0.99 -1.72 -20.58
CA PRO A 11 0.44 -1.67 -20.35
C PRO A 11 0.79 -0.21 -20.02
N GLY A 12 1.47 -0.02 -18.90
CA GLY A 12 1.75 1.32 -18.38
C GLY A 12 2.94 1.30 -17.45
N GLY A 13 3.90 2.18 -17.72
CA GLY A 13 5.13 2.29 -16.93
C GLY A 13 6.36 1.72 -17.64
N PHE A 14 7.52 1.94 -17.01
CA PHE A 14 8.82 1.65 -17.60
C PHE A 14 9.02 0.15 -17.89
N ALA A 15 8.65 -0.73 -16.95
CA ALA A 15 8.86 -2.17 -17.10
C ALA A 15 7.99 -2.79 -18.21
N ASP A 16 6.73 -2.37 -18.34
CA ASP A 16 5.84 -2.82 -19.41
C ASP A 16 6.36 -2.38 -20.79
N ASN A 17 6.87 -1.16 -20.92
CA ASN A 17 7.50 -0.66 -22.14
C ASN A 17 8.77 -1.45 -22.48
N LEU A 18 9.63 -1.71 -21.48
CA LEU A 18 10.86 -2.47 -21.67
C LEU A 18 10.56 -3.90 -22.14
N ALA A 19 9.56 -4.57 -21.56
CA ALA A 19 9.15 -5.90 -21.97
C ALA A 19 8.61 -5.92 -23.41
N LEU A 20 7.81 -4.93 -23.81
CA LEU A 20 7.30 -4.80 -25.18
C LEU A 20 8.41 -4.47 -26.19
N SER A 21 9.36 -3.62 -25.81
CA SER A 21 10.55 -3.34 -26.61
C SER A 21 11.43 -4.58 -26.75
N ALA A 22 11.59 -5.39 -25.70
CA ALA A 22 12.33 -6.65 -25.75
C ALA A 22 11.65 -7.67 -26.67
N LEU A 23 10.32 -7.79 -26.63
CA LEU A 23 9.56 -8.64 -27.56
C LEU A 23 9.72 -8.18 -29.02
N SER A 24 9.62 -6.88 -29.26
CA SER A 24 9.83 -6.30 -30.60
C SER A 24 11.27 -6.54 -31.08
N ALA A 25 12.26 -6.28 -30.23
CA ALA A 25 13.68 -6.50 -30.52
C ALA A 25 13.99 -7.98 -30.78
N SER A 26 13.35 -8.89 -30.05
CA SER A 26 13.43 -10.33 -30.32
C SER A 26 12.90 -10.67 -31.71
N ALA A 27 11.78 -10.09 -32.13
CA ALA A 27 11.21 -10.36 -33.45
C ALA A 27 12.16 -9.88 -34.56
N PHE A 28 12.80 -8.71 -34.39
CA PHE A 28 13.84 -8.23 -35.29
C PHE A 28 15.10 -9.10 -35.28
N ALA A 29 15.56 -9.53 -34.10
CA ALA A 29 16.75 -10.37 -33.96
C ALA A 29 16.54 -11.78 -34.53
N ALA A 30 15.32 -12.32 -34.48
CA ALA A 30 14.95 -13.59 -35.08
C ALA A 30 14.70 -13.49 -36.60
N HIS A 31 14.60 -12.26 -37.14
CA HIS A 31 14.31 -12.07 -38.56
C HIS A 31 15.56 -12.38 -39.42
N PRO A 32 15.46 -13.24 -40.46
CA PRO A 32 16.60 -13.68 -41.26
C PRO A 32 17.42 -12.56 -41.87
N MET A 33 16.78 -11.42 -42.19
CA MET A 33 17.40 -10.25 -42.81
C MET A 33 18.25 -9.41 -41.84
N PHE A 34 18.02 -9.50 -40.53
CA PHE A 34 18.65 -8.61 -39.53
C PHE A 34 19.48 -9.38 -38.49
N GLY A 35 19.20 -10.67 -38.26
CA GLY A 35 19.83 -11.45 -37.21
C GLY A 35 19.75 -12.97 -37.45
N GLY A 36 19.83 -13.43 -38.70
CA GLY A 36 19.75 -14.86 -39.06
C GLY A 36 20.94 -15.75 -38.63
N GLY A 37 21.83 -15.31 -37.75
CA GLY A 37 22.95 -16.09 -37.21
C GLY A 37 22.63 -16.78 -35.87
N GLY A 38 23.40 -17.82 -35.51
CA GLY A 38 23.17 -18.59 -34.28
C GLY A 38 23.20 -17.76 -33.00
N MET A 39 24.09 -16.77 -32.91
CA MET A 39 24.21 -15.90 -31.74
C MET A 39 23.04 -14.91 -31.61
N SER A 40 22.60 -14.31 -32.73
CA SER A 40 21.46 -13.39 -32.76
C SER A 40 20.12 -14.11 -32.51
N GLY A 41 19.99 -15.36 -32.96
CA GLY A 41 18.87 -16.22 -32.60
C GLY A 41 18.80 -16.53 -31.10
N LEU A 42 19.95 -16.80 -30.45
CA LEU A 42 20.02 -17.01 -29.00
C LEU A 42 19.66 -15.74 -28.20
N ILE A 43 20.16 -14.58 -28.61
CA ILE A 43 19.81 -13.28 -28.00
C ILE A 43 18.33 -12.98 -28.18
N GLY A 44 17.80 -13.20 -29.38
CA GLY A 44 16.36 -13.05 -29.66
C GLY A 44 15.52 -13.95 -28.74
N ALA A 45 15.85 -15.24 -28.66
CA ALA A 45 15.15 -16.18 -27.78
C ALA A 45 15.16 -15.73 -26.30
N GLY A 46 16.28 -15.22 -25.81
CA GLY A 46 16.38 -14.67 -24.44
C GLY A 46 15.48 -13.46 -24.22
N LEU A 47 15.45 -12.53 -25.18
CA LEU A 47 14.59 -11.34 -25.12
C LEU A 47 13.10 -11.70 -25.21
N ALA A 48 12.73 -12.65 -26.07
CA ALA A 48 11.37 -13.17 -26.14
C ALA A 48 10.95 -13.85 -24.83
N ALA A 49 11.82 -14.65 -24.24
CA ALA A 49 11.55 -15.32 -22.98
C ALA A 49 11.35 -14.31 -21.84
N ALA A 50 12.24 -13.31 -21.71
CA ALA A 50 12.13 -12.29 -20.66
C ALA A 50 10.90 -11.39 -20.84
N GLY A 51 10.68 -10.85 -22.05
CA GLY A 51 9.53 -10.00 -22.34
C GLY A 51 8.20 -10.76 -22.25
N GLY A 52 8.18 -12.01 -22.73
CA GLY A 52 7.03 -12.90 -22.65
C GLY A 52 6.69 -13.31 -21.22
N ALA A 53 7.69 -13.65 -20.41
CA ALA A 53 7.50 -13.95 -18.99
C ALA A 53 6.94 -12.75 -18.22
N TRP A 54 7.43 -11.54 -18.47
CA TRP A 54 6.88 -10.32 -17.87
C TRP A 54 5.43 -10.08 -18.29
N ALA A 55 5.13 -10.16 -19.59
CA ALA A 55 3.77 -9.99 -20.10
C ALA A 55 2.79 -11.04 -19.52
N ALA A 56 3.22 -12.29 -19.42
CA ALA A 56 2.45 -13.37 -18.81
C ALA A 56 2.19 -13.11 -17.32
N HIS A 57 3.23 -12.73 -16.56
CA HIS A 57 3.09 -12.35 -15.15
C HIS A 57 2.12 -11.17 -14.98
N ARG A 58 2.16 -10.18 -15.87
CA ARG A 58 1.26 -9.03 -15.85
C ARG A 58 -0.20 -9.43 -16.08
N ILE A 59 -0.47 -10.27 -17.08
CA ILE A 59 -1.82 -10.77 -17.35
C ILE A 59 -2.33 -11.64 -16.19
N ALA A 60 -1.48 -12.52 -15.66
CA ALA A 60 -1.81 -13.39 -14.53
C ALA A 60 -2.13 -12.59 -13.26
N SER A 61 -1.32 -11.59 -12.93
CA SER A 61 -1.54 -10.71 -11.77
C SER A 61 -2.81 -9.86 -11.90
N ALA A 62 -3.12 -9.36 -13.10
CA ALA A 62 -4.39 -8.66 -13.36
C ALA A 62 -5.62 -9.59 -13.21
N GLY A 63 -5.48 -10.85 -13.68
CA GLY A 63 -6.49 -11.89 -13.50
C GLY A 63 -6.70 -12.24 -12.02
N TYR A 64 -5.63 -12.51 -11.28
CA TYR A 64 -5.66 -12.83 -9.85
C TYR A 64 -6.32 -11.70 -9.04
N ARG A 65 -5.91 -10.45 -9.25
CA ARG A 65 -6.51 -9.27 -8.59
C ARG A 65 -7.99 -9.09 -8.93
N SER A 66 -8.50 -9.68 -10.02
CA SER A 66 -9.92 -9.59 -10.38
C SER A 66 -10.81 -10.57 -9.60
N VAL A 67 -10.25 -11.68 -9.11
CA VAL A 67 -10.96 -12.72 -8.36
C VAL A 67 -11.15 -12.31 -6.89
N PHE A 68 -10.16 -11.62 -6.30
CA PHE A 68 -10.20 -11.22 -4.88
C PHE A 68 -10.83 -9.84 -4.64
N ASN A 69 -11.22 -9.11 -5.68
CA ASN A 69 -11.81 -7.78 -5.52
C ASN A 69 -13.33 -7.89 -5.34
N THR A 70 -13.74 -8.13 -4.09
CA THR A 70 -15.14 -8.23 -3.65
C THR A 70 -15.84 -6.87 -3.56
N SER A 71 -15.08 -5.76 -3.65
CA SER A 71 -15.64 -4.42 -3.59
C SER A 71 -16.37 -4.04 -4.88
N SER A 72 -17.50 -3.35 -4.75
CA SER A 72 -18.26 -2.80 -5.89
C SER A 72 -17.46 -1.74 -6.66
N VAL A 73 -16.44 -1.17 -6.02
CA VAL A 73 -15.54 -0.13 -6.52
C VAL A 73 -14.22 -0.76 -6.98
N LYS A 74 -14.16 -1.10 -8.27
CA LYS A 74 -12.98 -1.73 -8.90
C LYS A 74 -11.89 -0.70 -9.21
N ILE A 75 -11.29 -0.11 -8.18
CA ILE A 75 -10.09 0.72 -8.28
C ILE A 75 -8.86 -0.21 -8.28
N ASN A 76 -7.85 0.12 -9.08
CA ASN A 76 -6.55 -0.52 -8.96
C ASN A 76 -5.95 -0.06 -7.63
N SER A 77 -5.96 -0.94 -6.64
CA SER A 77 -5.22 -0.71 -5.41
C SER A 77 -3.72 -0.82 -5.72
N ASP A 78 -2.97 0.17 -5.26
CA ASP A 78 -1.53 0.05 -5.08
C ASP A 78 -1.24 -1.06 -4.07
N ASP A 79 0.02 -1.47 -4.02
CA ASP A 79 0.45 -2.44 -3.02
C ASP A 79 0.14 -1.89 -1.62
N VAL A 80 -0.23 -2.81 -0.72
CA VAL A 80 -0.59 -2.43 0.65
C VAL A 80 0.61 -1.70 1.26
N PRO A 81 0.44 -0.49 1.80
CA PRO A 81 1.54 0.24 2.41
C PRO A 81 2.15 -0.60 3.53
N ASP A 82 3.44 -0.42 3.77
CA ASP A 82 4.14 -1.09 4.85
C ASP A 82 3.55 -0.65 6.19
N VAL A 83 2.78 -1.51 6.84
CA VAL A 83 2.12 -1.21 8.11
C VAL A 83 3.08 -1.63 9.24
N PRO A 84 3.78 -0.68 9.88
CA PRO A 84 4.70 -1.01 10.96
C PRO A 84 3.90 -1.61 12.13
N HIS A 85 4.36 -2.76 12.63
CA HIS A 85 3.78 -3.39 13.81
C HIS A 85 4.77 -3.33 14.97
N GLY A 86 4.43 -2.55 16.00
CA GLY A 86 5.25 -2.38 17.20
C GLY A 86 6.44 -1.42 17.02
N GLY A 87 7.21 -1.24 18.10
CA GLY A 87 8.44 -0.44 18.09
C GLY A 87 8.27 1.07 18.31
N GLY A 88 7.06 1.62 18.20
CA GLY A 88 6.84 3.05 18.47
C GLY A 88 5.45 3.54 18.09
N VAL A 89 5.33 4.87 17.97
CA VAL A 89 4.13 5.56 17.48
C VAL A 89 4.32 5.97 16.03
N THR A 90 3.41 5.53 15.16
CA THR A 90 3.42 5.85 13.73
C THR A 90 2.71 7.17 13.50
N LEU A 91 3.45 8.19 13.05
CA LEU A 91 2.87 9.53 12.81
C LEU A 91 2.15 9.61 11.46
N GLY A 92 2.55 8.78 10.51
CA GLY A 92 2.03 8.76 9.15
C GLY A 92 3.02 8.13 8.18
N TYR A 93 2.96 8.55 6.92
CA TYR A 93 3.82 8.06 5.85
C TYR A 93 4.53 9.21 5.15
N THR A 94 5.75 8.99 4.73
CA THR A 94 6.50 9.94 3.90
C THR A 94 5.87 10.03 2.52
N VAL A 95 5.71 11.24 1.98
CA VAL A 95 5.02 11.46 0.69
C VAL A 95 5.83 10.94 -0.51
N ASP A 96 7.15 10.96 -0.41
CA ASP A 96 8.07 10.59 -1.48
C ASP A 96 8.24 9.06 -1.62
N THR A 97 8.46 8.37 -0.50
CA THR A 97 8.76 6.92 -0.51
C THR A 97 7.61 6.05 -0.03
N GLY A 98 6.53 6.63 0.51
CA GLY A 98 5.43 5.87 1.10
C GLY A 98 5.83 5.04 2.33
N LYS A 99 6.99 5.32 2.95
CA LYS A 99 7.47 4.59 4.13
C LYS A 99 6.85 5.15 5.41
N PRO A 100 6.62 4.30 6.41
CA PRO A 100 6.08 4.75 7.68
C PRO A 100 7.08 5.65 8.43
N LEU A 101 6.58 6.74 9.00
CA LEU A 101 7.30 7.60 9.93
C LEU A 101 6.97 7.18 11.35
N VAL A 102 7.88 6.42 11.98
CA VAL A 102 7.70 5.87 13.33
C VAL A 102 8.64 6.57 14.30
N VAL A 103 8.09 7.04 15.43
CA VAL A 103 8.88 7.54 16.56
C VAL A 103 9.04 6.41 17.57
N PRO A 104 10.27 5.97 17.90
CA PRO A 104 10.51 4.91 18.87
C PRO A 104 9.93 5.24 20.24
N TRP A 105 9.47 4.23 20.98
CA TRP A 105 8.90 4.42 22.32
C TRP A 105 9.81 5.17 23.29
N ASP A 106 11.12 4.89 23.22
CA ASP A 106 12.13 5.53 24.07
C ASP A 106 12.20 7.06 23.86
N ASP A 107 11.94 7.51 22.64
CA ASP A 107 11.89 8.94 22.30
C ASP A 107 10.47 9.53 22.41
N TRP A 108 9.45 8.69 22.38
CA TRP A 108 8.05 9.09 22.47
C TRP A 108 7.68 9.66 23.85
N MET A 109 8.43 9.29 24.89
CA MET A 109 8.24 9.81 26.25
C MET A 109 8.62 11.30 26.40
N ARG A 110 9.20 11.91 25.36
CA ARG A 110 9.55 13.34 25.34
C ARG A 110 8.31 14.20 25.05
N HIS A 111 8.31 15.43 25.55
CA HIS A 111 7.25 16.38 25.23
C HIS A 111 7.25 16.73 23.74
N CYS A 112 6.09 16.58 23.11
CA CYS A 112 5.87 16.96 21.71
C CYS A 112 5.07 18.26 21.64
N LEU A 113 5.37 19.09 20.65
CA LEU A 113 4.62 20.30 20.33
C LEU A 113 4.08 20.19 18.90
N VAL A 114 2.76 20.23 18.75
CA VAL A 114 2.07 20.23 17.44
C VAL A 114 1.52 21.63 17.17
N VAL A 115 2.07 22.31 16.17
CA VAL A 115 1.68 23.68 15.80
C VAL A 115 1.07 23.72 14.41
N GLY A 116 0.01 24.49 14.24
CA GLY A 116 -0.63 24.70 12.93
C GLY A 116 -1.90 25.53 13.03
N GLN A 117 -2.36 26.07 11.91
CA GLN A 117 -3.58 26.89 11.84
C GLN A 117 -4.86 26.04 12.02
N SER A 118 -6.02 26.69 12.18
CA SER A 118 -7.30 25.96 12.25
C SER A 118 -7.58 25.23 10.94
N GLY A 119 -8.09 23.99 11.01
CA GLY A 119 -8.45 23.18 9.83
C GLY A 119 -7.32 22.35 9.22
N VAL A 120 -6.08 22.42 9.72
CA VAL A 120 -4.95 21.63 9.18
C VAL A 120 -4.85 20.20 9.71
N GLY A 121 -5.84 19.76 10.50
CA GLY A 121 -5.89 18.38 11.00
C GLY A 121 -5.19 18.11 12.34
N LYS A 122 -4.87 19.12 13.15
CA LYS A 122 -4.28 18.92 14.49
C LYS A 122 -5.08 17.96 15.38
N THR A 123 -6.41 18.13 15.41
CA THR A 123 -7.31 17.27 16.19
C THR A 123 -7.29 15.85 15.66
N VAL A 124 -7.41 15.67 14.35
CA VAL A 124 -7.36 14.34 13.69
C VAL A 124 -6.01 13.65 13.96
N PHE A 125 -4.91 14.41 13.94
CA PHE A 125 -3.58 13.89 14.28
C PHE A 125 -3.50 13.45 15.74
N GLY A 126 -4.01 14.25 16.67
CA GLY A 126 -4.05 13.90 18.08
C GLY A 126 -4.91 12.66 18.36
N GLU A 127 -6.09 12.57 17.75
CA GLU A 127 -6.95 11.38 17.80
C GLU A 127 -6.25 10.13 17.25
N TRP A 128 -5.48 10.27 16.17
CA TRP A 128 -4.70 9.17 15.59
C TRP A 128 -3.60 8.66 16.54
N VAL A 129 -2.87 9.57 17.17
CA VAL A 129 -1.87 9.24 18.19
C VAL A 129 -2.53 8.57 19.40
N LEU A 130 -3.66 9.11 19.82
CA LEU A 130 -4.45 8.62 20.96
C LEU A 130 -4.96 7.20 20.70
N PHE A 131 -5.50 6.94 19.52
CA PHE A 131 -5.93 5.61 19.10
C PHE A 131 -4.79 4.59 19.20
N GLN A 132 -3.58 4.97 18.77
CA GLN A 132 -2.40 4.12 18.88
C GLN A 132 -2.02 3.82 20.34
N GLN A 133 -2.22 4.75 21.27
CA GLN A 133 -2.02 4.46 22.69
C GLN A 133 -3.05 3.45 23.20
N ILE A 134 -4.34 3.65 22.88
CA ILE A 134 -5.43 2.75 23.28
C ILE A 134 -5.15 1.31 22.83
N ILE A 135 -4.83 1.09 21.55
CA ILE A 135 -4.60 -0.27 21.01
C ILE A 135 -3.35 -0.93 21.59
N ASN A 136 -2.35 -0.14 22.02
CA ASN A 136 -1.14 -0.65 22.68
C ASN A 136 -1.31 -0.78 24.20
N GLY A 137 -2.52 -0.57 24.73
CA GLY A 137 -2.82 -0.68 26.16
C GLY A 137 -2.32 0.50 27.01
N GLY A 138 -1.94 1.61 26.38
CA GLY A 138 -1.53 2.84 27.04
C GLY A 138 -2.72 3.66 27.54
N GLY A 139 -2.55 4.28 28.71
CA GLY A 139 -3.51 5.26 29.23
C GLY A 139 -3.25 6.66 28.67
N LEU A 140 -4.30 7.48 28.55
CA LEU A 140 -4.21 8.83 28.02
C LEU A 140 -5.15 9.80 28.74
N LEU A 141 -4.78 11.07 28.76
CA LEU A 141 -5.61 12.17 29.22
C LEU A 141 -5.72 13.19 28.08
N TRP A 142 -6.93 13.37 27.56
CA TRP A 142 -7.19 14.31 26.47
C TRP A 142 -7.86 15.57 27.03
N ILE A 143 -7.17 16.71 26.89
CA ILE A 143 -7.69 18.03 27.32
C ILE A 143 -7.79 18.90 26.07
N ASP A 144 -9.01 19.17 25.63
CA ASP A 144 -9.28 20.05 24.48
C ASP A 144 -10.17 21.21 24.92
N GLY A 145 -9.66 22.43 24.76
CA GLY A 145 -10.41 23.66 25.04
C GLY A 145 -11.50 23.96 24.02
N LYS A 146 -11.56 23.20 22.93
CA LYS A 146 -12.55 23.31 21.84
C LYS A 146 -13.35 22.02 21.66
N LEU A 147 -13.40 21.17 22.69
CA LEU A 147 -14.00 19.83 22.61
C LEU A 147 -15.46 19.90 22.12
N ASP A 148 -15.72 19.21 21.01
CA ASP A 148 -17.04 18.99 20.44
C ASP A 148 -17.58 17.63 20.94
N PRO A 149 -18.86 17.51 21.33
CA PRO A 149 -19.50 16.22 21.63
C PRO A 149 -19.20 15.11 20.64
N ASP A 150 -19.09 15.41 19.34
CA ASP A 150 -18.78 14.41 18.32
C ASP A 150 -17.40 13.76 18.50
N ASN A 151 -16.41 14.51 19.01
CA ASN A 151 -15.09 13.99 19.30
C ASN A 151 -15.13 12.99 20.47
N LEU A 152 -15.99 13.22 21.46
CA LEU A 152 -16.16 12.30 22.59
C LEU A 152 -16.72 10.95 22.14
N TYR A 153 -17.78 10.96 21.32
CA TYR A 153 -18.33 9.72 20.77
C TYR A 153 -17.32 8.96 19.92
N LYS A 154 -16.45 9.69 19.21
CA LYS A 154 -15.38 9.08 18.43
C LYS A 154 -14.34 8.38 19.32
N LEU A 155 -13.96 9.01 20.44
CA LEU A 155 -13.03 8.41 21.41
C LEU A 155 -13.63 7.18 22.10
N ASP A 156 -14.90 7.25 22.51
CA ASP A 156 -15.62 6.13 23.10
C ASP A 156 -15.72 4.94 22.12
N ALA A 157 -16.03 5.22 20.85
CA ALA A 157 -16.06 4.20 19.80
C ALA A 157 -14.68 3.54 19.59
N MET A 158 -13.58 4.28 19.70
CA MET A 158 -12.22 3.74 19.61
C MET A 158 -11.90 2.78 20.74
N GLU A 159 -12.28 3.11 21.98
CA GLU A 159 -12.09 2.24 23.15
C GLU A 159 -12.94 0.97 23.03
N ALA A 160 -14.23 1.11 22.66
CA ALA A 160 -15.11 -0.03 22.45
C ALA A 160 -14.57 -1.00 21.39
N LEU A 161 -13.95 -0.47 20.34
CA LEU A 161 -13.32 -1.27 19.30
C LEU A 161 -12.11 -2.05 19.82
N ASN A 162 -11.27 -1.44 20.66
CA ASN A 162 -10.16 -2.11 21.31
C ASN A 162 -10.64 -3.28 22.21
N ASN A 163 -11.67 -3.04 23.02
CA ASN A 163 -12.25 -4.07 23.88
C ASN A 163 -12.83 -5.25 23.06
N SER A 164 -13.47 -4.96 21.93
CA SER A 164 -13.94 -5.98 20.99
C SER A 164 -12.78 -6.80 20.40
N LEU A 165 -11.71 -6.15 19.96
CA LEU A 165 -10.52 -6.80 19.42
C LEU A 165 -9.84 -7.71 20.45
N LEU A 166 -9.68 -7.23 21.68
CA LEU A 166 -9.12 -8.02 22.79
C LEU A 166 -9.98 -9.25 23.09
N SER A 167 -11.30 -9.11 23.12
CA SER A 167 -12.23 -10.24 23.34
C SER A 167 -12.24 -11.26 22.20
N THR A 168 -11.94 -10.83 20.97
CA THR A 168 -11.89 -11.68 19.78
C THR A 168 -10.59 -12.48 19.74
N PHE A 169 -9.46 -11.87 20.10
CA PHE A 169 -8.17 -12.56 20.19
C PHE A 169 -8.12 -13.60 21.32
N GLN A 170 -8.84 -13.38 22.43
CA GLN A 170 -8.96 -14.38 23.51
C GLN A 170 -9.85 -15.60 23.16
N ARG A 171 -10.56 -15.58 22.02
CA ARG A 171 -11.42 -16.69 21.58
C ARG A 171 -10.78 -17.63 20.56
N VAL A 172 -9.52 -17.41 20.17
CA VAL A 172 -8.79 -18.37 19.33
C VAL A 172 -8.23 -19.47 20.25
N PRO A 173 -8.76 -20.71 20.23
CA PRO A 173 -8.19 -21.79 21.01
C PRO A 173 -6.80 -22.12 20.45
N GLY A 174 -5.82 -22.25 21.33
CA GLY A 174 -4.52 -22.85 21.00
C GLY A 174 -4.64 -24.36 20.71
#